data_AF-A0A4S2M7C1-F1
#
_entry.id   AF-A0A4S2M7C1-F1
#
_cell.length_a   1.000
_cell.length_b   1.000
_cell.length_c   1.000
_cell.angle_alpha   90.00
_cell.angle_beta   90.00
_cell.angle_gamma   90.00
#
_symmetry.space_group_name_H-M   'P 1'
#
loop_
_entity.id
_entity.type
_entity.pdbx_description
1 polymer ?
#
loop_
_entity_poly.entity_id
_entity_poly.type
_entity_poly.pdbx_seq_one_letter_code
_entity_poly.pdbx_strand_id
1 'polypeptide(L)'
;MPSVLAKLRETGRVLVWQSEEGHYSHICFSRWQQIALFRRFPDVVNVDGTHATNRFGYKLYTFLITDGMGTGRPVMYAFVESEQFAPMRKLFDLFKEMMGEQYAVRTFVMDKLAAQMRAARVVFGCDIMLCYFHVRKAIRKHAHSANSRHIFHRMARLDNAVQFRQDLQILRRTDPRFLSYLTARWLYITRKWAVHAQSGMVHFGNVTNNRLENANGRLKDRVHHSDTLEHAIQKVSRHAEWLMREFEMHTSYHCDRRQILEGDSYVLNVVCRMTTYACSLVLRHLGPRPPRLHYDGIGTNKVRLTYVN
;
A
#
# COMPACT_ATOMS: atom_id res chain seq x y z
N MET A 1 6.31 10.75 -27.55
CA MET A 1 6.60 9.65 -26.60
C MET A 1 8.06 9.62 -26.14
N PRO A 2 9.09 9.55 -27.01
CA PRO A 2 10.49 9.44 -26.56
C PRO A 2 10.95 10.58 -25.62
N SER A 3 10.51 11.81 -25.89
CA SER A 3 10.82 12.99 -25.07
C SER A 3 10.23 12.91 -23.65
N VAL A 4 9.00 12.37 -23.50
CA VAL A 4 8.38 12.17 -22.18
C VAL A 4 9.12 11.11 -21.39
N LEU A 5 9.49 10.00 -22.03
CA LEU A 5 10.26 8.94 -21.36
C LEU A 5 11.65 9.43 -20.93
N ALA A 6 12.31 10.29 -21.72
CA ALA A 6 13.57 10.92 -21.35
C ALA A 6 13.43 11.77 -20.08
N LYS A 7 12.41 12.64 -20.00
CA LYS A 7 12.14 13.46 -18.80
C LYS A 7 11.87 12.61 -17.55
N LEU A 8 11.18 11.47 -17.70
CA LEU A 8 10.96 10.56 -16.57
C LEU A 8 12.25 9.93 -16.07
N ARG A 9 13.22 9.64 -16.96
CA ARG A 9 14.52 9.08 -16.59
C ARG A 9 15.41 10.06 -15.83
N GLU A 10 15.20 11.37 -15.98
CA GLU A 10 15.92 12.38 -15.20
C GLU A 10 15.59 12.30 -13.70
N THR A 11 14.38 11.84 -13.35
CA THR A 11 13.88 11.85 -11.96
C THR A 11 13.59 10.46 -11.41
N GLY A 12 13.91 9.41 -12.16
CA GLY A 12 13.59 8.04 -11.78
C GLY A 12 14.04 6.99 -12.78
N ARG A 13 13.47 5.78 -12.63
CA ARG A 13 13.66 4.67 -13.57
C ARG A 13 12.44 4.50 -14.44
N VAL A 14 12.67 4.19 -15.71
CA VAL A 14 11.64 3.91 -16.70
C VAL A 14 12.02 2.62 -17.42
N LEU A 15 11.13 1.63 -17.33
CA LEU A 15 11.28 0.37 -18.05
C LEU A 15 10.16 0.26 -19.07
N VAL A 16 10.53 -0.07 -20.30
CA VAL A 16 9.61 -0.15 -21.42
C VAL A 16 9.78 -1.50 -22.09
N TRP A 17 8.66 -2.15 -22.39
CA TRP A 17 8.64 -3.39 -23.14
C TRP A 17 7.82 -3.21 -24.40
N GLN A 18 8.35 -3.66 -25.53
CA GLN A 18 7.67 -3.63 -26.82
C GLN A 18 7.19 -5.04 -27.20
N SER A 19 6.06 -5.12 -27.88
CA SER A 19 5.62 -6.34 -28.56
C SER A 19 6.54 -6.62 -29.77
N GLU A 20 6.41 -7.81 -30.35
CA GLU A 20 7.09 -8.18 -31.60
C GLU A 20 6.74 -7.23 -32.75
N GLU A 21 5.52 -6.67 -32.74
CA GLU A 21 5.02 -5.68 -33.70
C GLU A 21 5.53 -4.25 -33.45
N GLY A 22 6.38 -4.03 -32.43
CA GLY A 22 7.01 -2.73 -32.14
C GLY A 22 6.15 -1.75 -31.33
N HIS A 23 4.95 -2.16 -30.90
CA HIS A 23 4.09 -1.35 -30.03
C HIS A 23 4.48 -1.50 -28.55
N TYR A 24 4.27 -0.46 -27.74
CA TYR A 24 4.67 -0.46 -26.32
C TYR A 24 3.73 -1.30 -25.44
N SER A 25 3.98 -2.58 -25.25
CA SER A 25 3.10 -3.40 -24.37
C SER A 25 3.13 -2.98 -22.89
N HIS A 26 4.30 -2.51 -22.39
CA HIS A 26 4.45 -2.02 -21.01
C HIS A 26 5.24 -0.72 -20.96
N ILE A 27 4.76 0.24 -20.18
CA ILE A 27 5.51 1.44 -19.80
C ILE A 27 5.42 1.58 -18.28
N CYS A 28 6.50 1.21 -17.60
CA CYS A 28 6.61 1.27 -16.14
C CYS A 28 7.53 2.42 -15.75
N PHE A 29 7.18 3.17 -14.72
CA PHE A 29 8.04 4.22 -14.19
C PHE A 29 7.86 4.44 -12.70
N SER A 30 8.96 4.79 -12.04
CA SER A 30 9.02 5.17 -10.63
C SER A 30 10.09 6.24 -10.43
N ARG A 31 9.81 7.23 -9.57
CA ARG A 31 10.80 8.21 -9.13
C ARG A 31 11.83 7.57 -8.19
N TRP A 32 13.00 8.18 -8.07
CA TRP A 32 14.03 7.71 -7.14
C TRP A 32 13.54 7.62 -5.69
N GLN A 33 12.78 8.62 -5.22
CA GLN A 33 12.17 8.58 -3.89
C GLN A 33 11.19 7.41 -3.72
N GLN A 34 10.40 7.10 -4.75
CA GLN A 34 9.45 5.99 -4.71
C GLN A 34 10.15 4.63 -4.60
N ILE A 35 11.24 4.44 -5.36
CA ILE A 35 12.07 3.23 -5.29
C ILE A 35 12.71 3.11 -3.90
N ALA A 36 13.29 4.19 -3.38
CA ALA A 36 13.88 4.21 -2.04
C ALA A 36 12.83 3.89 -0.97
N LEU A 37 11.61 4.38 -1.13
CA LEU A 37 10.51 4.13 -0.21
C LEU A 37 10.07 2.66 -0.22
N PHE A 38 9.93 2.04 -1.40
CA PHE A 38 9.65 0.60 -1.50
C PHE A 38 10.72 -0.21 -0.79
N ARG A 39 12.00 0.10 -1.02
CA ARG A 39 13.13 -0.63 -0.41
C ARG A 39 13.12 -0.60 1.11
N ARG A 40 12.51 0.43 1.70
CA ARG A 40 12.31 0.56 3.16
C ARG A 40 11.12 -0.26 3.67
N PHE A 41 10.11 -0.51 2.84
CA PHE A 41 8.88 -1.21 3.21
C PHE A 41 8.45 -2.25 2.16
N PRO A 42 9.28 -3.27 1.85
CA PRO A 42 9.05 -4.14 0.69
C PRO A 42 8.06 -5.29 0.95
N ASP A 43 7.81 -5.65 2.22
CA ASP A 43 7.15 -6.91 2.56
C ASP A 43 5.71 -7.05 2.04
N VAL A 44 4.95 -5.95 2.00
CA VAL A 44 3.53 -5.95 1.65
C VAL A 44 3.24 -4.91 0.59
N VAL A 45 2.77 -5.37 -0.58
CA VAL A 45 2.48 -4.50 -1.72
C VAL A 45 1.03 -4.66 -2.16
N ASN A 46 0.33 -3.54 -2.22
CA ASN A 46 -0.98 -3.42 -2.82
C ASN A 46 -0.84 -3.17 -4.33
N VAL A 47 -1.60 -3.89 -5.15
CA VAL A 47 -1.60 -3.71 -6.60
C VAL A 47 -3.01 -3.76 -7.16
N ASP A 48 -3.31 -2.81 -8.04
CA ASP A 48 -4.63 -2.67 -8.66
C ASP A 48 -4.51 -1.97 -10.01
N GLY A 49 -5.34 -2.42 -10.95
CA GLY A 49 -5.43 -1.90 -12.30
C GLY A 49 -6.68 -1.03 -12.46
N THR A 50 -6.54 0.13 -13.08
CA THR A 50 -7.67 0.97 -13.47
C THR A 50 -7.78 1.16 -14.97
N HIS A 51 -9.01 1.19 -15.46
CA HIS A 51 -9.36 1.34 -16.87
C HIS A 51 -9.80 2.78 -17.21
N ALA A 52 -10.02 3.02 -18.51
CA ALA A 52 -10.52 4.28 -19.07
C ALA A 52 -9.64 5.50 -18.75
N THR A 53 -8.32 5.30 -18.70
CA THR A 53 -7.34 6.36 -18.41
C THR A 53 -6.67 6.95 -19.64
N ASN A 54 -6.92 6.37 -20.83
CA ASN A 54 -6.33 6.78 -22.10
C ASN A 54 -7.12 6.16 -23.27
N ARG A 55 -6.99 6.76 -24.46
CA ARG A 55 -7.75 6.41 -25.67
C ARG A 55 -7.36 5.08 -26.32
N PHE A 56 -6.21 4.54 -25.95
CA PHE A 56 -5.68 3.29 -26.50
C PHE A 56 -6.05 2.07 -25.64
N GLY A 57 -6.82 2.26 -24.56
CA GLY A 57 -7.30 1.15 -23.74
C GLY A 57 -6.24 0.50 -22.85
N TYR A 58 -5.08 1.14 -22.65
CA TYR A 58 -4.08 0.68 -21.69
C TYR A 58 -4.65 0.74 -20.27
N LYS A 59 -4.30 -0.25 -19.46
CA LYS A 59 -4.69 -0.36 -18.06
C LYS A 59 -3.59 0.29 -17.24
N LEU A 60 -3.96 1.23 -16.37
CA LEU A 60 -3.02 1.89 -15.47
C LEU A 60 -2.96 1.08 -14.17
N TYR A 61 -1.86 0.39 -13.96
CA TYR A 61 -1.54 -0.30 -12.72
C TYR A 61 -0.80 0.62 -11.77
N THR A 62 -1.19 0.58 -10.50
CA THR A 62 -0.51 1.27 -9.40
C THR A 62 -0.04 0.22 -8.39
N PHE A 63 1.24 0.25 -8.05
CA PHE A 63 1.82 -0.50 -6.94
C PHE A 63 1.98 0.44 -5.76
N LEU A 64 1.52 0.02 -4.59
CA LEU A 64 1.46 0.85 -3.39
C LEU A 64 1.96 0.06 -2.19
N ILE A 65 2.80 0.71 -1.38
CA ILE A 65 3.21 0.19 -0.07
C ILE A 65 2.50 0.96 1.04
N THR A 66 2.61 0.47 2.27
CA THR A 66 2.26 1.27 3.46
C THR A 66 3.55 1.70 4.16
N ASP A 67 3.72 3.00 4.36
CA ASP A 67 4.89 3.55 5.05
C ASP A 67 4.81 3.36 6.57
N GLY A 68 5.88 3.74 7.27
CA GLY A 68 5.95 3.67 8.73
C GLY A 68 4.93 4.53 9.49
N MET A 69 4.19 5.41 8.80
CA MET A 69 3.10 6.21 9.35
C MET A 69 1.72 5.58 9.05
N GLY A 70 1.66 4.37 8.49
CA GLY A 70 0.41 3.71 8.12
C GLY A 70 -0.27 4.32 6.88
N THR A 71 0.43 5.18 6.14
CA THR A 71 -0.07 5.85 4.95
C THR A 71 0.28 5.07 3.70
N GLY A 72 -0.69 4.96 2.78
CA GLY A 72 -0.48 4.30 1.49
C GLY A 72 0.32 5.19 0.55
N ARG A 73 1.42 4.68 0.01
CA ARG A 73 2.33 5.42 -0.86
C ARG A 73 2.50 4.67 -2.18
N PRO A 74 2.02 5.22 -3.32
CA PRO A 74 2.31 4.67 -4.63
C PRO A 74 3.83 4.66 -4.88
N VAL A 75 4.36 3.50 -5.24
CA VAL A 75 5.79 3.29 -5.49
C VAL A 75 6.10 2.99 -6.94
N MET A 76 5.14 2.53 -7.74
CA MET A 76 5.30 2.37 -9.19
C MET A 76 3.98 2.59 -9.91
N TYR A 77 4.06 3.16 -11.11
CA TYR A 77 2.97 3.18 -12.08
C TYR A 77 3.35 2.41 -13.33
N ALA A 78 2.38 1.73 -13.94
CA ALA A 78 2.58 1.01 -15.18
C ALA A 78 1.36 1.14 -16.10
N PHE A 79 1.59 1.49 -17.36
CA PHE A 79 0.59 1.30 -18.41
C PHE A 79 0.82 -0.06 -19.05
N VAL A 80 -0.22 -0.90 -19.05
CA VAL A 80 -0.18 -2.26 -19.57
C VAL A 80 -1.28 -2.48 -20.59
N GLU A 81 -0.92 -3.01 -21.75
CA GLU A 81 -1.84 -3.21 -22.86
C GLU A 81 -2.92 -4.27 -22.56
N SER A 82 -2.52 -5.39 -21.94
CA SER A 82 -3.37 -6.57 -21.73
C SER A 82 -3.22 -7.15 -20.33
N GLU A 83 -4.30 -7.75 -19.82
CA GLU A 83 -4.38 -8.37 -18.48
C GLU A 83 -4.30 -9.90 -18.56
N GLN A 84 -3.89 -10.43 -19.70
CA GLN A 84 -3.57 -11.84 -19.85
C GLN A 84 -2.33 -12.22 -19.02
N PHE A 85 -2.14 -13.53 -18.82
CA PHE A 85 -1.09 -14.05 -17.94
C PHE A 85 0.33 -13.61 -18.34
N ALA A 86 0.70 -13.68 -19.62
CA ALA A 86 2.06 -13.33 -20.06
C ALA A 86 2.36 -11.82 -19.85
N PRO A 87 1.51 -10.88 -20.27
CA PRO A 87 1.67 -9.47 -19.91
C PRO A 87 1.69 -9.19 -18.40
N MET A 88 0.86 -9.88 -17.61
CA MET A 88 0.89 -9.74 -16.15
C MET A 88 2.19 -10.26 -15.54
N ARG A 89 2.69 -11.42 -15.99
CA ARG A 89 4.00 -11.93 -15.58
C ARG A 89 5.09 -10.90 -15.86
N LYS A 90 5.11 -10.35 -17.08
CA LYS A 90 6.07 -9.32 -17.46
C LYS A 90 5.96 -8.07 -16.59
N LEU A 91 4.74 -7.63 -16.23
CA LEU A 91 4.54 -6.51 -15.30
C LEU A 91 5.22 -6.76 -13.95
N PHE A 92 5.06 -7.97 -13.37
CA PHE A 92 5.69 -8.31 -12.10
C PHE A 92 7.22 -8.47 -12.21
N ASP A 93 7.72 -9.00 -13.34
CA ASP A 93 9.16 -9.06 -13.62
C ASP A 93 9.76 -7.63 -13.68
N LEU A 94 9.11 -6.72 -14.41
CA LEU A 94 9.51 -5.31 -14.50
C LEU A 94 9.45 -4.60 -13.14
N PHE A 95 8.44 -4.90 -12.31
CA PHE A 95 8.37 -4.36 -10.94
C PHE A 95 9.59 -4.83 -10.10
N LYS A 96 9.94 -6.11 -10.18
CA LYS A 96 11.09 -6.69 -9.47
C LYS A 96 12.40 -6.04 -9.91
N GLU A 97 12.61 -5.90 -11.22
CA GLU A 97 13.79 -5.24 -11.81
C GLU A 97 13.89 -3.76 -11.40
N MET A 98 12.75 -3.05 -11.42
CA MET A 98 12.69 -1.63 -11.08
C MET A 98 13.09 -1.38 -9.64
N MET A 99 12.56 -2.19 -8.72
CA MET A 99 12.74 -2.04 -7.28
C MET A 99 14.07 -2.60 -6.76
N GLY A 100 14.57 -3.67 -7.39
CA GLY A 100 15.77 -4.40 -7.00
C GLY A 100 15.42 -5.80 -6.51
N GLU A 101 16.06 -6.81 -7.09
CA GLU A 101 15.73 -8.22 -6.88
C GLU A 101 16.00 -8.73 -5.45
N GLN A 102 16.88 -8.05 -4.71
CA GLN A 102 17.25 -8.42 -3.35
C GLN A 102 16.13 -8.17 -2.31
N TYR A 103 15.11 -7.37 -2.66
CA TYR A 103 14.03 -7.02 -1.75
C TYR A 103 12.86 -8.01 -1.92
N ALA A 104 12.66 -8.85 -0.91
CA ALA A 104 11.59 -9.85 -0.93
C ALA A 104 10.22 -9.22 -0.62
N VAL A 105 9.28 -9.35 -1.55
CA VAL A 105 7.86 -9.08 -1.30
C VAL A 105 7.22 -10.35 -0.75
N ARG A 106 6.75 -10.31 0.49
CA ARG A 106 6.14 -11.47 1.17
C ARG A 106 4.69 -11.66 0.79
N THR A 107 3.94 -10.57 0.65
CA THR A 107 2.51 -10.61 0.35
C THR A 107 2.11 -9.53 -0.65
N PHE A 108 1.34 -9.92 -1.66
CA PHE A 108 0.59 -8.97 -2.46
C PHE A 108 -0.89 -8.93 -2.06
N VAL A 109 -1.43 -7.72 -1.96
CA VAL A 109 -2.86 -7.46 -1.77
C VAL A 109 -3.43 -6.98 -3.09
N MET A 110 -4.38 -7.71 -3.66
CA MET A 110 -4.87 -7.46 -5.02
C MET A 110 -6.34 -7.84 -5.22
N ASP A 111 -6.88 -7.59 -6.41
CA ASP A 111 -8.21 -8.06 -6.78
C ASP A 111 -8.23 -9.58 -7.05
N LYS A 112 -9.38 -10.12 -7.47
CA LYS A 112 -9.52 -11.55 -7.80
C LYS A 112 -9.28 -11.81 -9.29
N LEU A 113 -8.22 -11.26 -9.87
CA LEU A 113 -7.81 -11.56 -11.25
C LEU A 113 -6.85 -12.76 -11.30
N ALA A 114 -7.27 -13.85 -11.95
CA ALA A 114 -6.52 -15.11 -11.99
C ALA A 114 -5.12 -14.95 -12.60
N ALA A 115 -5.00 -14.19 -13.68
CA ALA A 115 -3.73 -13.90 -14.34
C ALA A 115 -2.76 -13.17 -13.41
N GLN A 116 -3.22 -12.12 -12.72
CA GLN A 116 -2.42 -11.33 -11.79
C GLN A 116 -1.96 -12.16 -10.58
N MET A 117 -2.88 -12.88 -9.93
CA MET A 117 -2.54 -13.73 -8.79
C MET A 117 -1.52 -14.81 -9.14
N ARG A 118 -1.65 -15.43 -10.32
CA ARG A 118 -0.72 -16.45 -10.79
C ARG A 118 0.64 -15.82 -11.11
N ALA A 119 0.65 -14.67 -11.77
CA ALA A 119 1.88 -13.95 -12.14
C ALA A 119 2.70 -13.55 -10.90
N ALA A 120 2.08 -12.92 -9.90
CA ALA A 120 2.75 -12.53 -8.66
C ALA A 120 3.38 -13.73 -7.94
N ARG A 121 2.68 -14.86 -7.87
CA ARG A 121 3.21 -16.10 -7.28
C ARG A 121 4.40 -16.67 -8.04
N VAL A 122 4.32 -16.69 -9.36
CA VAL A 122 5.41 -17.21 -10.20
C VAL A 122 6.69 -16.37 -10.07
N VAL A 123 6.55 -15.05 -9.98
CA VAL A 123 7.71 -14.13 -9.96
C VAL A 123 8.32 -13.97 -8.57
N PHE A 124 7.48 -13.95 -7.52
CA PHE A 124 7.92 -13.63 -6.15
C PHE A 124 7.83 -14.79 -5.16
N GLY A 125 7.15 -15.90 -5.47
CA GLY A 125 6.90 -16.97 -4.50
C GLY A 125 6.10 -16.51 -3.27
N CYS A 126 5.32 -15.43 -3.43
CA CYS A 126 4.66 -14.71 -2.35
C CYS A 126 3.30 -15.29 -1.92
N ASP A 127 2.83 -14.84 -0.75
CA ASP A 127 1.44 -14.93 -0.37
C ASP A 127 0.57 -13.95 -1.17
N ILE A 128 -0.69 -14.33 -1.37
CA ILE A 128 -1.67 -13.49 -2.08
C ILE A 128 -2.88 -13.31 -1.18
N MET A 129 -3.17 -12.06 -0.89
CA MET A 129 -4.35 -11.62 -0.16
C MET A 129 -5.31 -10.91 -1.11
N LEU A 130 -6.59 -11.28 -1.03
CA LEU A 130 -7.63 -10.59 -1.78
C LEU A 130 -8.07 -9.34 -1.03
N CYS A 131 -8.18 -8.25 -1.78
CA CYS A 131 -8.74 -7.00 -1.32
C CYS A 131 -10.18 -7.20 -0.80
N TYR A 132 -10.40 -6.93 0.49
CA TYR A 132 -11.73 -7.05 1.08
C TYR A 132 -12.81 -6.19 0.39
N PHE A 133 -12.45 -5.03 -0.17
CA PHE A 133 -13.39 -4.21 -0.93
C PHE A 133 -13.91 -4.94 -2.18
N HIS A 134 -13.00 -5.54 -2.97
CA HIS A 134 -13.35 -6.33 -4.15
C HIS A 134 -14.11 -7.60 -3.80
N VAL A 135 -13.72 -8.29 -2.73
CA VAL A 135 -14.46 -9.43 -2.19
C VAL A 135 -15.90 -8.99 -1.84
N ARG A 136 -16.05 -7.94 -1.03
CA ARG A 136 -17.36 -7.42 -0.61
C ARG A 136 -18.22 -7.00 -1.81
N LYS A 137 -17.63 -6.36 -2.83
CA LYS A 137 -18.33 -5.98 -4.07
C LYS A 137 -18.83 -7.22 -4.83
N ALA A 138 -18.02 -8.27 -4.93
CA ALA A 138 -18.42 -9.52 -5.57
C ALA A 138 -19.52 -10.26 -4.78
N ILE A 139 -19.42 -10.28 -3.44
CA ILE A 139 -20.44 -10.87 -2.58
C ILE A 139 -21.77 -10.12 -2.68
N ARG A 140 -21.77 -8.79 -2.68
CA ARG A 140 -23.00 -7.99 -2.83
C ARG A 140 -23.79 -8.30 -4.11
N LYS A 141 -23.13 -8.74 -5.18
CA LYS A 141 -23.79 -9.13 -6.43
C LYS A 141 -24.55 -10.46 -6.34
N HIS A 142 -24.21 -11.32 -5.36
CA HIS A 142 -24.74 -12.69 -5.26
C HIS A 142 -25.48 -12.96 -3.94
N ALA A 143 -25.21 -12.17 -2.89
CA ALA A 143 -25.91 -12.22 -1.61
C ALA A 143 -27.05 -11.20 -1.60
N HIS A 144 -28.26 -11.66 -1.89
CA HIS A 144 -29.45 -10.79 -1.98
C HIS A 144 -29.96 -10.35 -0.60
N SER A 145 -29.78 -11.17 0.45
CA SER A 145 -30.22 -10.83 1.79
C SER A 145 -29.18 -10.01 2.57
N ALA A 146 -29.64 -9.11 3.44
CA ALA A 146 -28.77 -8.40 4.37
C ALA A 146 -28.09 -9.35 5.36
N ASN A 147 -28.81 -10.40 5.79
CA ASN A 147 -28.30 -11.42 6.69
C ASN A 147 -27.11 -12.19 6.07
N SER A 148 -27.22 -12.66 4.83
CA SER A 148 -26.14 -13.37 4.13
C SER A 148 -24.90 -12.48 3.97
N ARG A 149 -25.09 -11.18 3.71
CA ARG A 149 -23.99 -10.20 3.67
C ARG A 149 -23.32 -10.00 5.03
N HIS A 150 -24.11 -9.95 6.11
CA HIS A 150 -23.60 -9.84 7.47
C HIS A 150 -22.84 -11.10 7.90
N ILE A 151 -23.38 -12.28 7.62
CA ILE A 151 -22.73 -13.57 7.90
C ILE A 151 -21.40 -13.64 7.13
N PHE A 152 -21.38 -13.32 5.84
CA PHE A 152 -20.12 -13.29 5.08
C PHE A 152 -19.10 -12.31 5.67
N HIS A 153 -19.54 -11.11 6.08
CA HIS A 153 -18.66 -10.14 6.74
C HIS A 153 -18.02 -10.74 7.99
N ARG A 154 -18.81 -11.42 8.84
CA ARG A 154 -18.30 -12.10 10.04
C ARG A 154 -17.29 -13.18 9.69
N MET A 155 -17.61 -14.04 8.71
CA MET A 155 -16.71 -15.07 8.19
C MET A 155 -15.37 -14.50 7.69
N ALA A 156 -15.40 -13.34 7.02
CA ALA A 156 -14.21 -12.72 6.44
C ALA A 156 -13.32 -12.04 7.50
N ARG A 157 -13.90 -11.48 8.56
CA ARG A 157 -13.22 -10.54 9.46
C ARG A 157 -12.93 -11.07 10.85
N LEU A 158 -13.67 -12.08 11.30
CA LEU A 158 -13.47 -12.68 12.61
C LEU A 158 -12.38 -13.75 12.54
N ASP A 159 -11.42 -13.65 13.45
CA ASP A 159 -10.39 -14.68 13.64
C ASP A 159 -10.93 -15.82 14.50
N ASN A 160 -11.89 -16.58 13.96
CA ASN A 160 -12.50 -17.70 14.68
C ASN A 160 -12.98 -18.78 13.70
N ALA A 161 -12.22 -19.87 13.63
CA ALA A 161 -12.53 -21.01 12.77
C ALA A 161 -13.81 -21.77 13.18
N VAL A 162 -14.16 -21.77 14.47
CA VAL A 162 -15.39 -22.41 14.97
C VAL A 162 -16.60 -21.62 14.48
N GLN A 163 -16.60 -20.30 14.68
CA GLN A 163 -17.66 -19.41 14.20
C GLN A 163 -17.79 -19.47 12.67
N PHE A 164 -16.68 -19.54 11.94
CA PHE A 164 -16.69 -19.69 10.48
C PHE A 164 -17.45 -20.96 10.04
N ARG A 165 -17.23 -22.10 10.70
CA ARG A 165 -17.96 -23.34 10.41
C ARG A 165 -19.44 -23.24 10.77
N GLN A 166 -19.77 -22.59 11.88
CA GLN A 166 -21.17 -22.36 12.28
C GLN A 166 -21.88 -21.46 11.27
N ASP A 167 -21.23 -20.41 10.79
CA ASP A 167 -21.76 -19.50 9.77
C ASP A 167 -22.07 -20.22 8.45
N LEU A 168 -21.22 -21.17 8.04
CA LEU A 168 -21.53 -22.04 6.90
C LEU A 168 -22.78 -22.91 7.13
N GLN A 169 -22.98 -23.43 8.34
CA GLN A 169 -24.19 -24.20 8.67
C GLN A 169 -25.44 -23.33 8.70
N ILE A 170 -25.33 -22.09 9.17
CA ILE A 170 -26.42 -21.11 9.11
C ILE A 170 -26.78 -20.85 7.64
N LEU A 171 -25.79 -20.51 6.79
CA LEU A 171 -26.04 -20.28 5.36
C LEU A 171 -26.62 -21.52 4.67
N ARG A 172 -26.21 -22.74 5.06
CA ARG A 172 -26.78 -23.98 4.53
C ARG A 172 -28.29 -24.09 4.77
N ARG A 173 -28.78 -23.55 5.89
CA ARG A 173 -30.21 -23.58 6.26
C ARG A 173 -30.98 -22.38 5.72
N THR A 174 -30.36 -21.19 5.71
CA THR A 174 -31.05 -19.92 5.41
C THR A 174 -30.88 -19.43 3.98
N ASP A 175 -29.76 -19.76 3.32
CA ASP A 175 -29.45 -19.32 1.96
C ASP A 175 -28.57 -20.34 1.20
N PRO A 176 -29.13 -21.52 0.85
CA PRO A 176 -28.37 -22.59 0.20
C PRO A 176 -27.79 -22.18 -1.16
N ARG A 177 -28.46 -21.26 -1.88
CA ARG A 177 -27.99 -20.73 -3.17
C ARG A 177 -26.71 -19.91 -2.99
N PHE A 178 -26.68 -19.01 -2.00
CA PHE A 178 -25.47 -18.26 -1.69
C PHE A 178 -24.35 -19.18 -1.18
N LEU A 179 -24.66 -20.19 -0.37
CA LEU A 179 -23.66 -21.18 0.04
C LEU A 179 -23.07 -21.93 -1.16
N SER A 180 -23.89 -22.36 -2.12
CA SER A 180 -23.41 -23.00 -3.35
C SER A 180 -22.43 -22.10 -4.12
N TYR A 181 -22.77 -20.81 -4.25
CA TYR A 181 -21.87 -19.82 -4.82
C TYR A 181 -20.54 -19.68 -4.04
N LEU A 182 -20.60 -19.60 -2.71
CA LEU A 182 -19.39 -19.55 -1.87
C LEU A 182 -18.52 -20.79 -2.05
N THR A 183 -19.11 -21.98 -2.04
CA THR A 183 -18.42 -23.26 -2.25
C THR A 183 -17.68 -23.26 -3.59
N ALA A 184 -18.36 -22.87 -4.67
CA ALA A 184 -17.79 -22.88 -6.01
C ALA A 184 -16.72 -21.81 -6.25
N ARG A 185 -16.80 -20.64 -5.57
CA ARG A 185 -16.01 -19.46 -5.94
C ARG A 185 -15.03 -18.96 -4.87
N TRP A 186 -15.21 -19.33 -3.61
CA TRP A 186 -14.54 -18.69 -2.46
C TRP A 186 -13.91 -19.68 -1.47
N LEU A 187 -14.54 -20.82 -1.18
CA LEU A 187 -14.07 -21.69 -0.09
C LEU A 187 -12.70 -22.35 -0.37
N TYR A 188 -12.41 -22.73 -1.61
CA TYR A 188 -11.11 -23.30 -1.99
C TYR A 188 -9.94 -22.29 -1.86
N ILE A 189 -10.23 -21.00 -1.72
CA ILE A 189 -9.25 -19.92 -1.52
C ILE A 189 -9.45 -19.19 -0.20
N THR A 190 -10.03 -19.84 0.82
CA THR A 190 -10.33 -19.23 2.14
C THR A 190 -9.14 -18.47 2.75
N ARG A 191 -7.93 -19.05 2.67
CA ARG A 191 -6.67 -18.42 3.13
C ARG A 191 -6.39 -17.04 2.50
N LYS A 192 -6.96 -16.72 1.34
CA LYS A 192 -6.75 -15.42 0.67
C LYS A 192 -7.65 -14.30 1.18
N TRP A 193 -8.76 -14.60 1.85
CA TRP A 193 -9.77 -13.58 2.18
C TRP A 193 -10.32 -13.64 3.61
N ALA A 194 -10.19 -14.76 4.32
CA ALA A 194 -10.69 -14.91 5.69
C ALA A 194 -9.55 -14.82 6.70
N VAL A 195 -9.68 -13.92 7.68
CA VAL A 195 -8.64 -13.65 8.69
C VAL A 195 -8.22 -14.92 9.44
N HIS A 196 -9.17 -15.76 9.85
CA HIS A 196 -8.86 -17.00 10.60
C HIS A 196 -7.96 -17.99 9.85
N ALA A 197 -7.91 -17.91 8.52
CA ALA A 197 -7.12 -18.80 7.69
C ALA A 197 -5.76 -18.18 7.28
N GLN A 198 -5.47 -16.96 7.72
CA GLN A 198 -4.28 -16.18 7.33
C GLN A 198 -3.11 -16.30 8.32
N SER A 199 -3.19 -17.25 9.26
CA SER A 199 -2.08 -17.53 10.17
C SER A 199 -0.77 -17.75 9.40
N GLY A 200 0.29 -17.08 9.86
CA GLY A 200 1.62 -17.08 9.25
C GLY A 200 1.81 -16.16 8.04
N MET A 201 0.77 -15.49 7.55
CA MET A 201 0.88 -14.53 6.43
C MET A 201 1.33 -13.16 6.94
N VAL A 202 2.35 -12.57 6.30
CA VAL A 202 2.80 -11.21 6.64
C VAL A 202 1.94 -10.20 5.91
N HIS A 203 1.04 -9.50 6.61
CA HIS A 203 0.22 -8.45 6.01
C HIS A 203 0.13 -7.16 6.83
N PHE A 204 0.66 -7.09 8.06
CA PHE A 204 0.68 -5.87 8.90
C PHE A 204 -0.67 -5.13 9.01
N GLY A 205 -1.78 -5.88 9.03
CA GLY A 205 -3.13 -5.29 9.01
C GLY A 205 -3.58 -4.67 7.68
N ASN A 206 -2.78 -4.75 6.60
CA ASN A 206 -3.17 -4.39 5.22
C ASN A 206 -4.11 -5.42 4.61
N VAL A 207 -5.31 -5.46 5.16
CA VAL A 207 -6.38 -6.38 4.76
C VAL A 207 -7.36 -5.76 3.77
N THR A 208 -7.14 -4.50 3.40
CA THR A 208 -7.99 -3.74 2.46
C THR A 208 -7.12 -3.01 1.45
N ASN A 209 -7.65 -2.85 0.24
CA ASN A 209 -7.02 -2.02 -0.80
C ASN A 209 -7.56 -0.58 -0.80
N ASN A 210 -8.33 -0.16 0.22
CA ASN A 210 -9.00 1.15 0.23
C ASN A 210 -8.02 2.31 -0.02
N ARG A 211 -6.79 2.20 0.49
CA ARG A 211 -5.72 3.18 0.23
C ARG A 211 -5.40 3.30 -1.26
N LEU A 212 -5.29 2.16 -1.95
CA LEU A 212 -5.01 2.10 -3.37
C LEU A 212 -6.22 2.51 -4.21
N GLU A 213 -7.43 2.10 -3.85
CA GLU A 213 -8.66 2.56 -4.51
C GLU A 213 -8.82 4.09 -4.41
N ASN A 214 -8.54 4.65 -3.23
CA ASN A 214 -8.57 6.10 -3.03
C ASN A 214 -7.48 6.80 -3.87
N ALA A 215 -6.27 6.23 -3.96
CA ALA A 215 -5.22 6.74 -4.82
C ALA A 215 -5.62 6.68 -6.30
N ASN A 216 -6.19 5.57 -6.75
CA ASN A 216 -6.70 5.38 -8.11
C ASN A 216 -7.87 6.33 -8.40
N GLY A 217 -8.75 6.60 -7.42
CA GLY A 217 -9.81 7.61 -7.52
C GLY A 217 -9.25 9.01 -7.77
N ARG A 218 -8.30 9.47 -6.95
CA ARG A 218 -7.62 10.76 -7.15
C ARG A 218 -6.88 10.87 -8.48
N LEU A 219 -6.38 9.76 -9.00
CA LEU A 219 -5.76 9.70 -10.33
C LEU A 219 -6.80 9.84 -11.44
N LYS A 220 -7.96 9.18 -11.32
CA LYS A 220 -9.07 9.29 -12.29
C LYS A 220 -9.62 10.70 -12.43
N ASP A 221 -9.54 11.53 -11.39
CA ASP A 221 -9.91 12.94 -11.50
C ASP A 221 -8.95 13.74 -12.40
N ARG A 222 -7.77 13.18 -12.74
CA ARG A 222 -6.71 13.84 -13.52
C ARG A 222 -6.54 13.26 -14.92
N VAL A 223 -6.67 11.93 -15.07
CA VAL A 223 -6.55 11.23 -16.36
C VAL A 223 -7.92 10.94 -16.95
N HIS A 224 -8.04 11.01 -18.27
CA HIS A 224 -9.31 10.86 -18.97
C HIS A 224 -9.22 9.85 -20.12
N HIS A 225 -10.32 9.18 -20.45
CA HIS A 225 -10.36 8.16 -21.51
C HIS A 225 -10.00 8.70 -22.90
N SER A 226 -10.13 10.01 -23.13
CA SER A 226 -9.72 10.65 -24.39
C SER A 226 -8.23 11.03 -24.44
N ASP A 227 -7.51 10.93 -23.31
CA ASP A 227 -6.10 11.28 -23.26
C ASP A 227 -5.28 10.37 -24.19
N THR A 228 -4.32 10.96 -24.90
CA THR A 228 -3.25 10.18 -25.51
C THR A 228 -2.45 9.46 -24.41
N LEU A 229 -1.83 8.32 -24.73
CA LEU A 229 -0.99 7.62 -23.75
C LEU A 229 0.14 8.51 -23.22
N GLU A 230 0.72 9.35 -24.07
CA GLU A 230 1.77 10.31 -23.69
C GLU A 230 1.27 11.35 -22.68
N HIS A 231 0.09 11.93 -22.92
CA HIS A 231 -0.52 12.89 -22.00
C HIS A 231 -0.92 12.24 -20.67
N ALA A 232 -1.46 11.01 -20.71
CA ALA A 232 -1.77 10.25 -19.50
C ALA A 232 -0.51 10.00 -18.66
N ILE A 233 0.60 9.59 -19.28
CA ILE A 233 1.90 9.40 -18.61
C ILE A 233 2.38 10.70 -17.94
N GLN A 234 2.32 11.83 -18.65
CA GLN A 234 2.70 13.13 -18.08
C GLN A 234 1.83 13.53 -16.87
N LYS A 235 0.52 13.29 -16.94
CA LYS A 235 -0.43 13.56 -15.84
C LYS A 235 -0.12 12.68 -14.62
N VAL A 236 0.09 11.39 -14.82
CA VAL A 236 0.45 10.46 -13.73
C VAL A 236 1.81 10.81 -13.12
N SER A 237 2.80 11.18 -13.94
CA SER A 237 4.12 11.59 -13.44
C SER A 237 4.08 12.86 -12.58
N ARG A 238 3.30 13.87 -12.99
CA ARG A 238 3.07 15.08 -12.18
C ARG A 238 2.34 14.75 -10.87
N HIS A 239 1.40 13.81 -10.90
CA HIS A 239 0.73 13.34 -9.70
C HIS A 239 1.71 12.63 -8.75
N ALA A 240 2.58 11.76 -9.27
CA ALA A 240 3.63 11.10 -8.50
C ALA A 240 4.57 12.11 -7.83
N GLU A 241 4.94 13.17 -8.53
CA GLU A 241 5.76 14.26 -7.98
C GLU A 241 5.08 14.94 -6.80
N TRP A 242 3.83 15.33 -6.98
CA TRP A 242 3.04 15.99 -5.95
C TRP A 242 2.93 15.12 -4.69
N LEU A 243 2.69 13.80 -4.85
CA LEU A 243 2.64 12.86 -3.73
C LEU A 243 3.99 12.72 -3.00
N MET A 244 5.11 12.81 -3.72
CA MET A 244 6.44 12.75 -3.08
C MET A 244 6.73 14.01 -2.27
N ARG A 245 6.38 15.19 -2.79
CA ARG A 245 6.46 16.45 -2.03
C ARG A 245 5.55 16.42 -0.80
N GLU A 246 4.35 15.87 -0.94
CA GLU A 246 3.42 15.68 0.18
C GLU A 246 4.04 14.75 1.25
N PHE A 247 4.64 13.63 0.83
CA PHE A 247 5.34 12.71 1.73
C PHE A 247 6.49 13.39 2.49
N GLU A 248 7.33 14.15 1.80
CA GLU A 248 8.44 14.90 2.40
C GLU A 248 7.92 15.92 3.43
N MET A 249 6.86 16.66 3.10
CA MET A 249 6.21 17.60 4.02
C MET A 249 5.61 16.92 5.25
N HIS A 250 4.84 15.84 5.07
CA HIS A 250 4.27 15.09 6.20
C HIS A 250 5.37 14.52 7.09
N THR A 251 6.44 14.00 6.49
CA THR A 251 7.58 13.46 7.24
C THR A 251 8.26 14.56 8.06
N SER A 252 8.55 15.73 7.46
CA SER A 252 9.11 16.87 8.18
C SER A 252 8.20 17.29 9.32
N TYR A 253 6.92 17.53 9.04
CA TYR A 253 5.94 17.96 10.04
C TYR A 253 5.83 16.99 11.24
N HIS A 254 5.83 15.68 10.98
CA HIS A 254 5.78 14.68 12.04
C HIS A 254 7.09 14.58 12.82
N CYS A 255 8.25 14.77 12.17
CA CYS A 255 9.54 14.87 12.85
C CYS A 255 9.59 16.13 13.73
N ASP A 256 9.16 17.29 13.20
CA ASP A 256 9.20 18.59 13.88
C ASP A 256 8.22 18.67 15.07
N ARG A 257 7.09 17.95 14.99
CA ARG A 257 6.09 17.90 16.08
C ARG A 257 6.29 16.79 17.10
N ARG A 258 7.19 15.82 16.87
CA ARG A 258 7.52 14.86 17.93
C ARG A 258 8.37 15.57 18.98
N GLN A 259 7.70 16.15 19.97
CA GLN A 259 8.32 16.31 21.28
C GLN A 259 8.54 14.89 21.82
N ILE A 260 9.78 14.40 21.75
CA ILE A 260 10.16 13.25 22.57
C ILE A 260 10.06 13.73 24.01
N LEU A 261 9.07 13.20 24.74
CA LEU A 261 8.93 13.48 26.16
C LEU A 261 10.07 12.74 26.87
N GLU A 262 10.65 13.36 27.89
CA GLU A 262 11.74 12.83 28.73
C GLU A 262 11.44 11.45 29.35
N GLY A 263 10.20 10.94 29.20
CA GLY A 263 9.74 9.63 29.67
C GLY A 263 9.73 8.50 28.62
N ASP A 264 10.16 8.72 27.37
CA ASP A 264 10.29 7.64 26.37
C ASP A 264 11.55 6.80 26.64
N SER A 265 11.57 6.08 27.76
CA SER A 265 12.62 5.13 28.17
C SER A 265 12.96 4.10 27.08
N TYR A 266 12.02 3.82 26.17
CA TYR A 266 12.23 3.00 24.98
C TYR A 266 13.20 3.62 23.97
N VAL A 267 13.18 4.94 23.79
CA VAL A 267 14.06 5.64 22.85
C VAL A 267 15.50 5.59 23.34
N LEU A 268 15.75 5.76 24.65
CA LEU A 268 17.08 5.61 25.24
C LEU A 268 17.61 4.19 25.05
N ASN A 269 16.78 3.16 25.25
CA ASN A 269 17.18 1.77 25.03
C ASN A 269 17.62 1.51 23.56
N VAL A 270 16.91 2.10 22.60
CA VAL A 270 17.25 2.01 21.18
C VAL A 270 18.52 2.81 20.84
N VAL A 271 18.65 4.04 21.37
CA VAL A 271 19.82 4.91 21.15
C VAL A 271 21.09 4.30 21.73
N CYS A 272 21.02 3.67 22.90
CA CYS A 272 22.16 2.97 23.52
C CYS A 272 22.68 1.78 22.71
N ARG A 273 21.91 1.30 21.72
CA ARG A 273 22.30 0.20 20.82
C ARG A 273 22.80 0.69 19.46
N MET A 274 22.86 2.01 19.24
CA MET A 274 23.34 2.62 18.00
C MET A 274 24.83 2.90 18.04
N THR A 275 25.45 2.99 16.86
CA THR A 275 26.82 3.52 16.74
C THR A 275 26.87 4.99 17.14
N THR A 276 28.01 5.46 17.62
CA THR A 276 28.21 6.86 18.07
C THR A 276 27.76 7.88 17.03
N TYR A 277 27.97 7.60 15.74
CA TYR A 277 27.55 8.45 14.63
C TYR A 277 26.03 8.48 14.43
N ALA A 278 25.36 7.32 14.49
CA ALA A 278 23.91 7.26 14.37
C ALA A 278 23.21 7.86 15.61
N CYS A 279 23.76 7.60 16.79
CA CYS A 279 23.33 8.19 18.05
C CYS A 279 23.41 9.72 18.01
N SER A 280 24.52 10.30 17.54
CA SER A 280 24.68 11.77 17.48
C SER A 280 23.72 12.44 16.49
N LEU A 281 23.40 11.81 15.36
CA LEU A 281 22.41 12.30 14.41
C LEU A 281 20.99 12.28 15.01
N VAL A 282 20.65 11.19 15.71
CA VAL A 282 19.34 11.04 16.38
C VAL A 282 19.22 12.04 17.52
N LEU A 283 20.21 12.13 18.42
CA LEU A 283 20.23 13.07 19.54
C LEU A 283 20.20 14.53 19.09
N ARG A 284 20.85 14.88 17.96
CA ARG A 284 20.77 16.22 17.36
C ARG A 284 19.35 16.60 16.94
N HIS A 285 18.52 15.63 16.55
CA HIS A 285 17.10 15.84 16.28
C HIS A 285 16.23 15.87 17.55
N LEU A 286 16.74 15.40 18.70
CA LEU A 286 16.01 15.42 19.97
C LEU A 286 16.08 16.78 20.67
N GLY A 287 17.20 17.50 20.54
CA GLY A 287 17.40 18.86 21.05
C GLY A 287 17.36 18.99 22.60
N PRO A 288 18.13 19.92 23.21
CA PRO A 288 17.93 20.27 24.61
C PRO A 288 16.69 21.17 24.75
N ARG A 289 15.83 20.92 25.74
CA ARG A 289 14.75 21.86 26.12
C ARG A 289 15.34 23.00 26.96
N PRO A 290 14.84 24.25 26.83
CA PRO A 290 14.94 25.23 27.91
C PRO A 290 14.06 24.77 29.09
N PRO A 291 14.47 25.01 30.35
CA PRO A 291 13.72 24.58 31.52
C PRO A 291 12.32 25.20 31.49
N ARG A 292 11.28 24.37 31.61
CA ARG A 292 9.90 24.85 31.79
C ARG A 292 9.82 25.48 33.18
N LEU A 293 9.65 26.79 33.24
CA LEU A 293 9.15 27.46 34.45
C LEU A 293 7.78 26.87 34.77
N HIS A 294 7.69 26.20 35.91
CA HIS A 294 6.41 25.80 36.50
C HIS A 294 5.61 27.07 36.78
N TYR A 295 4.50 27.25 36.05
CA TYR A 295 3.43 28.12 36.50
C TYR A 295 2.66 27.36 37.58
N ASP A 296 3.18 27.40 38.80
CA ASP A 296 2.39 27.04 39.98
C ASP A 296 1.42 28.19 40.32
N GLY A 297 0.27 27.77 40.81
CA GLY A 297 -0.90 28.60 41.04
C GLY A 297 -0.67 29.86 41.88
N ILE A 298 -1.59 30.79 41.68
CA ILE A 298 -1.83 31.96 42.52
C ILE A 298 -1.91 31.51 43.99
N GLY A 299 -1.02 32.02 44.85
CA GLY A 299 -1.17 31.90 46.30
C GLY A 299 0.12 32.00 47.13
N THR A 300 0.57 33.22 47.39
CA THR A 300 1.29 33.67 48.61
C THR A 300 2.42 32.79 49.18
N ASN A 301 3.69 33.15 48.93
CA ASN A 301 4.59 33.79 49.91
C ASN A 301 6.04 33.86 49.41
N LYS A 302 6.67 34.99 49.74
CA LYS A 302 8.07 35.36 49.46
C LYS A 302 9.06 34.32 49.96
N VAL A 303 10.00 33.90 49.11
CA VAL A 303 11.40 33.68 49.52
C VAL A 303 12.34 34.11 48.39
N ARG A 304 13.17 35.12 48.67
CA ARG A 304 14.36 35.49 47.89
C ARG A 304 15.44 34.45 48.13
N LEU A 305 16.10 33.96 47.08
CA LEU A 305 17.47 33.46 47.19
C LEU A 305 18.29 33.96 45.98
N THR A 306 19.36 34.66 46.34
CA THR A 306 20.36 35.36 45.54
C THR A 306 21.33 34.39 44.86
N TYR A 307 21.73 34.72 43.64
CA TYR A 307 22.89 34.11 42.97
C TYR A 307 24.18 34.59 43.61
N VAL A 308 25.13 33.68 43.82
CA VAL A 308 26.56 33.96 43.97
C VAL A 308 27.27 33.11 42.91
N ASN A 309 28.20 33.77 42.20
CA ASN A 309 28.89 33.33 40.98
C ASN A 309 29.50 31.94 41.01
#